data_AF-A0A6B3B9Q2-F1
#
_entry.id   AF-A0A6B3B9Q2-F1
#
_cell.length_a   1.000
_cell.length_b   1.000
_cell.length_c   1.000
_cell.angle_alpha   90.00
_cell.angle_beta   90.00
_cell.angle_gamma   90.00
#
_symmetry.space_group_name_H-M   'P 1'
#
loop_
_entity.id
_entity.type
_entity.pdbx_description
1 polymer ?
#
loop_
_entity_poly.entity_id
_entity_poly.type
_entity_poly.pdbx_seq_one_letter_code
_entity_poly.pdbx_strand_id
1 'polypeptide(L)'
;GATAEALAAVASVLMVLDAYAVYAVAVPDADGAAYTGTAAAALALLWAAYGLLLDKLRLPLPLAVVPAQLPLVLWVWAAGGGPLWFAAALLTTAALDGAVALRARRAPVR
;
A
#
# COMPACT_ATOMS: atom_id res chain seq x y z
N GLY A 1 13.26 8.89 17.53
CA GLY A 1 13.15 8.85 16.06
C GLY A 1 13.58 7.49 15.55
N ALA A 2 14.89 7.28 15.42
CA ALA A 2 15.49 6.10 14.79
C ALA A 2 14.94 4.73 15.27
N THR A 3 14.79 4.52 16.58
CA THR A 3 14.28 3.25 17.11
C THR A 3 12.81 3.00 16.73
N ALA A 4 11.98 4.04 16.78
CA ALA A 4 10.56 3.93 16.40
C ALA A 4 10.39 3.74 14.88
N GLU A 5 11.26 4.35 14.09
CA GLU A 5 11.29 4.19 12.63
C GLU A 5 11.76 2.79 12.22
N ALA A 6 12.80 2.26 12.89
CA ALA A 6 13.25 0.88 12.70
C ALA A 6 12.15 -0.13 13.07
N LEU A 7 11.44 0.10 14.18
CA LEU A 7 10.29 -0.72 14.57
C LEU A 7 9.16 -0.66 13.55
N ALA A 8 8.86 0.51 12.97
CA ALA A 8 7.87 0.64 11.91
C ALA A 8 8.26 -0.18 10.67
N ALA A 9 9.53 -0.10 10.23
CA ALA A 9 10.02 -0.89 9.11
C ALA A 9 9.94 -2.40 9.37
N VAL A 10 10.39 -2.85 10.55
CA VAL A 10 10.29 -4.27 10.95
C VAL A 10 8.82 -4.71 11.03
N ALA A 11 7.94 -3.89 11.60
CA ALA A 11 6.51 -4.17 11.65
C ALA A 11 5.91 -4.32 10.25
N SER A 12 6.31 -3.51 9.27
CA SER A 12 5.87 -3.67 7.88
C SER A 12 6.27 -5.03 7.31
N VAL A 13 7.52 -5.45 7.52
CA VAL A 13 8.00 -6.77 7.08
C VAL A 13 7.18 -7.88 7.74
N LEU A 14 6.95 -7.78 9.04
CA LEU A 14 6.16 -8.77 9.77
C LEU A 14 4.71 -8.83 9.29
N MET A 15 4.08 -7.70 8.98
CA MET A 15 2.72 -7.67 8.44
C MET A 15 2.62 -8.31 7.05
N VAL A 16 3.64 -8.14 6.20
CA VAL A 16 3.71 -8.83 4.90
C VAL A 16 3.88 -10.34 5.10
N LEU A 17 4.75 -10.75 6.04
CA LEU A 17 4.95 -12.17 6.37
C LEU A 17 3.69 -12.79 7.00
N ASP A 18 2.95 -12.04 7.81
CA ASP A 18 1.68 -12.47 8.40
C ASP A 18 0.62 -12.69 7.31
N ALA A 19 0.47 -11.74 6.38
CA ALA A 19 -0.42 -11.91 5.22
C ALA A 19 -0.02 -13.13 4.36
N TYR A 20 1.28 -13.33 4.14
CA TYR A 20 1.75 -14.52 3.42
C TYR A 20 1.45 -15.82 4.18
N ALA A 21 1.62 -15.84 5.50
CA ALA A 21 1.29 -17.01 6.32
C ALA A 21 -0.22 -17.33 6.27
N VAL A 22 -1.08 -16.30 6.33
CA VAL A 22 -2.52 -16.45 6.16
C VAL A 22 -2.86 -17.01 4.78
N TYR A 23 -2.27 -16.49 3.71
CA TYR A 23 -2.44 -17.03 2.37
C TYR A 23 -2.02 -18.51 2.30
N ALA A 24 -0.82 -18.83 2.76
CA ALA A 24 -0.25 -20.17 2.64
C ALA A 24 -0.99 -21.23 3.47
N VAL A 25 -1.56 -20.86 4.62
CA VAL A 25 -2.15 -21.82 5.57
C VAL A 25 -3.68 -21.81 5.53
N ALA A 26 -4.31 -20.64 5.43
CA ALA A 26 -5.76 -20.50 5.59
C ALA A 26 -6.49 -20.40 4.26
N VAL A 27 -5.86 -19.87 3.22
CA VAL A 27 -6.51 -19.67 1.91
C VAL A 27 -5.59 -20.03 0.72
N PRO A 28 -4.96 -21.22 0.72
CA PRO A 28 -3.94 -21.56 -0.27
C PRO A 28 -4.48 -21.63 -1.71
N ASP A 29 -5.78 -21.87 -1.87
CA ASP A 29 -6.46 -21.96 -3.17
C ASP A 29 -6.97 -20.59 -3.67
N ALA A 30 -6.78 -19.51 -2.90
CA ALA A 30 -7.14 -18.17 -3.37
C ALA A 30 -6.25 -17.75 -4.54
N ASP A 31 -6.80 -16.93 -5.42
CA ASP A 31 -5.99 -16.26 -6.44
C ASP A 31 -4.93 -15.36 -5.77
N GLY A 32 -3.67 -15.68 -5.99
CA GLY A 32 -2.55 -15.01 -5.35
C GLY A 32 -2.48 -13.51 -5.68
N ALA A 33 -2.87 -13.11 -6.88
CA ALA A 33 -2.88 -11.71 -7.30
C ALA A 33 -3.99 -10.92 -6.57
N ALA A 34 -5.21 -11.46 -6.51
CA ALA A 34 -6.35 -10.87 -5.81
C ALA A 34 -6.08 -10.76 -4.32
N TYR A 35 -5.53 -11.80 -3.70
CA TYR A 35 -5.16 -11.81 -2.29
C TYR A 35 -4.08 -10.75 -2.01
N THR A 36 -3.00 -10.74 -2.79
CA THR A 36 -1.89 -9.79 -2.60
C THR A 36 -2.35 -8.34 -2.82
N GLY A 37 -3.18 -8.08 -3.82
CA GLY A 37 -3.78 -6.75 -4.06
C GLY A 37 -4.63 -6.28 -2.89
N THR A 38 -5.41 -7.18 -2.30
CA THR A 38 -6.25 -6.89 -1.13
C THR A 38 -5.40 -6.65 0.13
N ALA A 39 -4.40 -7.48 0.38
CA ALA A 39 -3.47 -7.31 1.50
C ALA A 39 -2.69 -5.99 1.39
N ALA A 40 -2.20 -5.65 0.19
CA ALA A 40 -1.52 -4.38 -0.06
C ALA A 40 -2.44 -3.18 0.19
N ALA A 41 -3.70 -3.24 -0.24
CA ALA A 41 -4.68 -2.18 0.03
C ALA A 41 -4.95 -2.01 1.53
N ALA A 42 -5.09 -3.12 2.27
CA ALA A 42 -5.28 -3.10 3.72
C ALA A 42 -4.07 -2.49 4.45
N LEU A 43 -2.84 -2.88 4.05
CA LEU A 43 -1.61 -2.32 4.62
C LEU A 43 -1.45 -0.83 4.33
N ALA A 44 -1.73 -0.41 3.10
CA ALA A 44 -1.73 1.00 2.72
C ALA A 44 -2.68 1.81 3.60
N LEU A 45 -3.92 1.33 3.78
CA LEU A 45 -4.93 2.00 4.60
C LEU A 45 -4.52 2.06 6.08
N LEU A 46 -3.98 0.96 6.62
CA LEU A 46 -3.53 0.90 8.01
C LEU A 46 -2.39 1.90 8.28
N TRP A 47 -1.37 1.92 7.43
CA TRP A 47 -0.24 2.84 7.57
C TRP A 47 -0.64 4.30 7.33
N ALA A 48 -1.56 4.56 6.39
CA ALA A 48 -2.09 5.89 6.16
C ALA A 48 -2.87 6.38 7.39
N ALA A 49 -3.77 5.56 7.93
CA ALA A 49 -4.52 5.89 9.14
C ALA A 49 -3.60 6.12 10.33
N TYR A 50 -2.60 5.25 10.52
CA TYR A 50 -1.61 5.37 11.59
C TYR A 50 -0.80 6.67 11.45
N GLY A 51 -0.30 6.98 10.26
CA GLY A 51 0.46 8.22 10.00
C GLY A 51 -0.35 9.48 10.24
N LEU A 52 -1.61 9.51 9.79
CA LEU A 52 -2.51 10.65 9.96
C LEU A 52 -2.96 10.86 11.42
N LEU A 53 -3.09 9.78 12.20
CA LEU A 53 -3.52 9.86 13.60
C LEU A 53 -2.38 10.21 14.56
N LEU A 54 -1.13 9.84 14.25
CA LEU A 54 -0.02 9.95 15.18
C LEU A 54 0.98 11.07 14.90
N ASP A 55 0.86 11.80 13.79
CA ASP A 55 1.46 13.10 13.32
C ASP A 55 2.94 13.43 13.68
N LYS A 56 3.64 12.53 14.39
CA LYS A 56 4.99 12.67 14.93
C LYS A 56 5.98 11.70 14.28
N LEU A 57 5.49 10.73 13.50
CA LEU A 57 6.31 9.70 12.87
C LEU A 57 6.38 9.97 11.36
N ARG A 58 7.61 10.08 10.82
CA ARG A 58 7.84 10.45 9.41
C ARG A 58 7.67 9.28 8.45
N LEU A 59 7.82 8.05 8.93
CA LEU A 59 7.86 6.82 8.14
C LEU A 59 6.49 6.21 7.74
N PRO A 60 5.41 6.30 8.56
CA PRO A 60 4.12 5.66 8.25
C PRO A 60 3.49 6.08 6.93
N LEU A 61 3.53 7.37 6.60
CA LEU A 61 2.97 7.85 5.33
C LEU A 61 3.75 7.31 4.12
N PRO A 62 5.10 7.37 4.07
CA PRO A 62 5.88 6.65 3.08
C PRO A 62 5.56 5.15 2.99
N LEU A 63 5.42 4.48 4.14
CA LEU A 63 5.06 3.06 4.21
C LEU A 63 3.65 2.75 3.71
N ALA A 64 2.73 3.73 3.72
CA ALA A 64 1.40 3.59 3.14
C ALA A 64 1.44 3.68 1.61
N VAL A 65 2.28 4.58 1.07
CA VAL A 65 2.38 4.83 -0.38
C VAL A 65 2.93 3.62 -1.12
N VAL A 66 3.95 2.96 -0.59
CA VAL A 66 4.59 1.79 -1.24
C VAL A 66 3.59 0.68 -1.59
N PRO A 67 2.81 0.12 -0.65
CA PRO A 67 1.82 -0.90 -0.96
C PRO A 67 0.62 -0.33 -1.72
N ALA A 68 0.31 0.97 -1.63
CA ALA A 68 -0.79 1.59 -2.37
C ALA A 68 -0.62 1.55 -3.90
N GLN A 69 0.60 1.32 -4.39
CA GLN A 69 0.90 1.25 -5.83
C GLN A 69 0.42 -0.05 -6.50
N LEU A 70 0.23 -1.11 -5.71
CA LEU A 70 0.04 -2.48 -6.20
C LEU A 70 -1.43 -2.89 -6.45
N PRO A 71 -2.45 -2.47 -5.65
CA PRO A 71 -3.79 -3.04 -5.70
C PRO A 71 -4.43 -3.01 -7.09
N LEU A 72 -4.41 -1.86 -7.77
CA LEU A 72 -5.06 -1.73 -9.08
C LEU A 72 -4.43 -2.65 -10.13
N VAL A 73 -3.09 -2.74 -10.15
CA VAL A 73 -2.36 -3.60 -11.09
C VAL A 73 -2.64 -5.08 -10.81
N LEU A 74 -2.62 -5.46 -9.53
CA LEU A 74 -2.85 -6.85 -9.11
C LEU A 74 -4.30 -7.28 -9.31
N TRP A 75 -5.28 -6.39 -9.09
CA TRP A 75 -6.68 -6.69 -9.36
C TRP A 75 -6.98 -6.80 -10.86
N VAL A 76 -6.34 -5.96 -11.70
CA VAL A 76 -6.43 -6.13 -13.16
C VAL A 76 -5.83 -7.47 -13.58
N TRP A 77 -4.69 -7.86 -13.01
CA TRP A 77 -4.08 -9.15 -13.28
C TRP A 77 -4.98 -10.32 -12.86
N ALA A 78 -5.52 -10.29 -11.65
CA ALA A 78 -6.44 -11.30 -11.13
C ALA A 78 -7.72 -11.43 -11.98
N ALA A 79 -8.20 -10.33 -12.55
CA ALA A 79 -9.35 -10.31 -13.44
C ALA A 79 -9.03 -10.78 -14.88
N GLY A 80 -7.78 -11.16 -15.18
CA GLY A 80 -7.35 -11.50 -16.54
C GLY A 80 -7.38 -10.31 -17.50
N GLY A 81 -7.22 -9.09 -16.98
CA GLY A 81 -7.36 -7.86 -17.75
C GLY A 81 -6.28 -7.69 -18.82
N GLY A 82 -6.69 -7.15 -19.98
CA GLY A 82 -5.78 -6.85 -21.09
C GLY A 82 -4.97 -5.55 -20.91
N PRO A 83 -4.10 -5.21 -21.88
CA PRO A 83 -3.18 -4.06 -21.81
C PRO A 83 -3.84 -2.71 -21.50
N LEU A 84 -5.06 -2.49 -22.02
CA LEU A 84 -5.82 -1.26 -21.76
C LEU A 84 -6.14 -1.07 -20.27
N TRP A 85 -6.52 -2.15 -19.58
CA TRP A 85 -6.85 -2.11 -18.15
C TRP A 85 -5.61 -1.88 -17.29
N PHE A 86 -4.47 -2.45 -17.67
CA PHE A 86 -3.19 -2.16 -17.01
C PHE A 86 -2.79 -0.69 -17.19
N ALA A 87 -2.93 -0.14 -18.41
CA ALA A 87 -2.67 1.27 -18.66
C ALA A 87 -3.58 2.18 -17.81
N ALA A 88 -4.88 1.84 -17.71
CA ALA A 88 -5.82 2.56 -16.87
C ALA A 88 -5.44 2.49 -15.38
N ALA A 89 -5.06 1.30 -14.88
CA ALA A 89 -4.60 1.12 -13.50
C ALA A 89 -3.37 1.99 -13.20
N LEU A 90 -2.34 1.93 -14.05
CA LEU A 90 -1.11 2.72 -13.89
C LEU A 90 -1.38 4.22 -13.96
N LEU A 91 -2.22 4.67 -14.90
CA LEU A 91 -2.60 6.07 -15.02
C LEU A 91 -3.37 6.56 -13.79
N THR A 92 -4.24 5.72 -13.24
CA THR A 92 -5.00 6.03 -12.02
C THR A 92 -4.06 6.18 -10.83
N THR A 93 -3.13 5.24 -10.64
CA THR A 93 -2.12 5.32 -9.57
C THR A 93 -1.26 6.59 -9.71
N ALA A 94 -0.78 6.89 -10.93
CA ALA A 94 0.00 8.10 -11.19
C ALA A 94 -0.80 9.39 -10.91
N ALA A 95 -2.08 9.42 -11.26
CA ALA A 95 -2.95 10.56 -10.97
C ALA A 95 -3.16 10.76 -9.45
N LEU A 96 -3.31 9.66 -8.69
CA LEU A 96 -3.40 9.70 -7.23
C LEU A 96 -2.11 10.22 -6.60
N ASP A 97 -0.95 9.74 -7.04
CA ASP A 97 0.35 10.25 -6.58
C ASP A 97 0.53 11.73 -6.88
N GLY A 98 0.12 12.17 -8.08
CA GLY A 98 0.08 13.59 -8.44
C GLY A 98 -0.82 14.41 -7.51
N ALA A 99 -2.01 13.92 -7.20
CA ALA A 99 -2.93 14.58 -6.27
C ALA A 99 -2.33 14.70 -4.84
N VAL A 100 -1.67 13.65 -4.35
CA VAL A 100 -0.97 13.64 -3.06
C VAL A 100 0.18 14.65 -3.06
N ALA A 101 1.01 14.66 -4.11
CA ALA A 101 2.13 15.59 -4.24
C ALA A 101 1.66 17.06 -4.30
N LEU A 102 0.58 17.33 -5.04
CA LEU A 102 -0.04 18.66 -5.10
C LEU A 102 -0.62 19.09 -3.75
N ARG A 103 -1.23 18.16 -3.00
CA ARG A 103 -1.75 18.43 -1.64
C ARG A 103 -0.61 18.73 -0.67
N ALA A 104 0.48 17.97 -0.71
CA ALA A 104 1.65 18.18 0.14
C ALA A 104 2.31 19.54 -0.10
N ARG A 105 2.40 19.99 -1.36
CA ARG A 105 2.91 21.33 -1.71
C ARG A 105 2.04 22.49 -1.20
N ARG A 106 0.73 22.28 -1.04
CA ARG A 106 -0.21 23.30 -0.55
C ARG A 106 -0.28 23.36 0.98
N ALA A 107 0.21 22.35 1.68
CA ALA A 107 0.26 22.39 3.14
C ALA A 107 1.27 23.48 3.57
N PRO A 108 0.91 24.42 4.46
CA PRO A 108 1.85 25.40 4.95
C PRO A 108 3.02 24.68 5.63
N VAL A 109 4.25 25.01 5.20
CA VAL A 109 5.47 24.56 5.89
C VAL A 109 5.43 25.20 7.27
N ARG A 110 5.19 24.38 8.31
CA ARG A 110 5.32 24.79 9.70
C ARG A 110 6.74 24.56 10.18
#